data_AF-T1BGD0-F1
#
_entry.id   AF-T1BGD0-F1
#
_cell.length_a   1.000
_cell.length_b   1.000
_cell.length_c   1.000
_cell.angle_alpha   90.00
_cell.angle_beta   90.00
_cell.angle_gamma   90.00
#
_symmetry.space_group_name_H-M   'P 1'
#
loop_
_entity.id
_entity.type
_entity.pdbx_description
1 polymer ?
#
loop_
_entity_poly.entity_id
_entity_poly.type
_entity_poly.pdbx_seq_one_letter_code
_entity_poly.pdbx_strand_id
1 'polypeptide(L)'
;MASALRAVNRAIPLGLYVHLPWCVRKCPYCDFNSHAPRTTPPFEAYVDALLADLDADRRDCGAALDGRRIETIFFGGGTPSLFPDAAIARLLEGLAARLDIAADAEITLEANPGTVEHGRFAAYRAAGVNRLSLGVQSFADTQLEALGRIHRHGEILIAM
;
A
#
# COMPACT_ATOMS: atom_id res chain seq x y z
N MET A 1 14.57 -34.24 3.60
CA MET A 1 13.48 -33.33 4.06
C MET A 1 13.79 -31.86 3.83
N ALA A 2 14.93 -31.31 4.29
CA ALA A 2 15.25 -29.87 4.15
C ALA A 2 15.33 -29.35 2.69
N SER A 3 15.80 -30.18 1.75
CA SER A 3 15.87 -29.82 0.32
C SER A 3 14.48 -29.70 -0.33
N ALA A 4 13.55 -30.60 0.00
CA ALA A 4 12.17 -30.54 -0.51
C ALA A 4 11.40 -29.34 0.06
N LEU A 5 11.58 -29.01 1.35
CA LEU A 5 11.00 -27.80 1.94
C LEU A 5 11.56 -26.52 1.29
N ARG A 6 12.87 -26.48 1.00
CA ARG A 6 13.49 -25.35 0.28
C ARG A 6 12.97 -25.22 -1.16
N ALA A 7 12.73 -26.33 -1.84
CA ALA A 7 12.15 -26.34 -3.19
C ALA A 7 10.70 -25.86 -3.19
N VAL A 8 9.87 -26.32 -2.26
CA VAL A 8 8.49 -25.85 -2.10
C VAL A 8 8.44 -24.36 -1.76
N ASN A 9 9.33 -23.89 -0.87
CA ASN A 9 9.38 -22.46 -0.50
C ASN A 9 9.77 -21.56 -1.68
N ARG A 10 10.57 -22.05 -2.64
CA ARG A 10 10.92 -21.32 -3.86
C ARG A 10 9.81 -21.33 -4.91
N ALA A 11 8.91 -22.31 -4.89
CA ALA A 11 7.81 -22.43 -5.83
C ALA A 11 6.60 -21.55 -5.46
N ILE A 12 6.52 -21.08 -4.22
CA ILE A 12 5.45 -20.17 -3.77
C ILE A 12 5.84 -18.72 -4.13
N PRO A 13 5.01 -17.99 -4.89
CA PRO A 13 5.23 -16.57 -5.17
C PRO A 13 5.43 -15.76 -3.88
N LEU A 14 6.33 -14.77 -3.92
CA LEU A 14 6.60 -13.90 -2.77
C LEU A 14 5.94 -12.53 -3.00
N GLY A 15 5.07 -12.15 -2.08
CA GLY A 15 4.47 -10.81 -2.02
C GLY A 15 5.04 -10.00 -0.86
N LEU A 16 5.12 -8.68 -1.05
CA LEU A 16 5.47 -7.71 -0.02
C LEU A 16 4.22 -6.90 0.34
N TYR A 17 3.83 -6.94 1.60
CA TYR A 17 2.82 -6.03 2.15
C TYR A 17 3.51 -4.88 2.88
N VAL A 18 3.10 -3.64 2.60
CA VAL A 18 3.61 -2.46 3.30
C VAL A 18 2.44 -1.72 3.91
N HIS A 19 2.49 -1.57 5.23
CA HIS A 19 1.42 -0.97 6.01
C HIS A 19 1.58 0.55 6.13
N LEU A 20 0.59 1.31 5.68
CA LEU A 20 0.57 2.78 5.72
C LEU A 20 -0.63 3.25 6.57
N PRO A 21 -0.43 3.71 7.83
CA PRO A 21 -1.46 3.62 8.85
C PRO A 21 -2.38 4.86 8.94
N TRP A 22 -2.30 5.81 8.01
CA TRP A 22 -3.06 7.06 8.11
C TRP A 22 -4.29 7.11 7.22
N CYS A 23 -5.39 7.57 7.80
CA CYS A 23 -6.65 7.86 7.12
C CYS A 23 -6.99 9.33 7.31
N VAL A 24 -7.73 9.92 6.36
CA VAL A 24 -8.39 11.22 6.57
C VAL A 24 -9.37 11.16 7.75
N ARG A 25 -10.10 10.04 7.86
CA ARG A 25 -11.04 9.74 8.93
C ARG A 25 -11.06 8.24 9.17
N LYS A 26 -11.15 7.82 10.44
CA LYS A 26 -11.39 6.42 10.78
C LYS A 26 -12.88 6.11 10.63
N CYS A 27 -13.21 5.14 9.79
CA CYS A 27 -14.60 4.71 9.62
C CYS A 27 -15.07 3.98 10.90
N PRO A 28 -16.35 4.10 11.32
CA PRO A 28 -16.83 3.48 12.56
C PRO A 28 -16.71 1.95 12.60
N TYR A 29 -16.69 1.30 11.44
CA TYR A 29 -16.56 -0.15 11.29
C TYR A 29 -15.11 -0.64 11.12
N CYS A 30 -14.14 0.27 11.00
CA CYS A 30 -12.77 -0.07 10.61
C CYS A 30 -11.96 -0.60 11.80
N ASP A 31 -11.59 -1.87 11.73
CA ASP A 31 -10.73 -2.57 12.70
C ASP A 31 -9.24 -2.58 12.31
N PHE A 32 -8.90 -2.06 11.12
CA PHE A 32 -7.52 -1.92 10.70
C PHE A 32 -6.73 -1.04 11.68
N ASN A 33 -5.44 -1.39 11.83
CA ASN A 33 -4.46 -0.53 12.48
C ASN A 33 -4.34 0.74 11.64
N SER A 34 -5.11 1.75 12.02
CA SER A 34 -5.23 2.99 11.29
C SER A 34 -5.57 4.12 12.23
N HIS A 35 -5.07 5.30 11.87
CA HIS A 35 -5.09 6.50 12.67
C HIS A 35 -5.59 7.66 11.81
N ALA A 36 -6.46 8.49 12.39
CA ALA A 36 -6.86 9.77 11.82
C ALA A 36 -6.06 10.88 12.54
N PRO A 37 -4.93 11.31 11.97
CA PRO A 37 -4.07 12.27 12.64
C PRO A 37 -4.69 13.66 12.62
N ARG A 38 -4.42 14.46 13.67
CA ARG A 38 -4.92 15.84 13.78
C ARG A 38 -4.09 16.84 12.96
N THR A 39 -2.87 16.46 12.61
CA THR A 39 -1.91 17.25 11.83
C THR A 39 -1.44 16.43 10.64
N THR A 40 -0.72 17.07 9.72
CA THR A 40 -0.06 16.36 8.61
C THR A 40 0.77 15.20 9.15
N PRO A 41 0.58 13.97 8.64
CA PRO A 41 1.41 12.84 9.01
C PRO A 41 2.89 13.08 8.68
N PRO A 42 3.82 12.52 9.46
CA PRO A 42 5.25 12.62 9.18
C PRO A 42 5.65 11.61 8.09
N PHE A 43 5.12 11.77 6.87
CA PHE A 43 5.26 10.79 5.78
C PHE A 43 6.72 10.43 5.49
N GLU A 44 7.59 11.43 5.35
CA GLU A 44 9.00 11.19 5.00
C GLU A 44 9.74 10.41 6.08
N ALA A 45 9.52 10.75 7.35
CA ALA A 45 10.12 10.05 8.49
C ALA A 45 9.56 8.63 8.66
N TYR A 46 8.31 8.41 8.24
CA TYR A 46 7.74 7.06 8.21
C TYR A 46 8.32 6.21 7.10
N VAL A 47 8.57 6.79 5.92
CA VAL A 47 9.31 6.10 4.85
C VAL A 47 10.72 5.72 5.34
N ASP A 48 11.41 6.61 6.06
CA ASP A 48 12.71 6.26 6.69
C ASP A 48 12.57 5.08 7.65
N ALA A 49 11.55 5.10 8.50
CA ALA A 49 11.29 4.03 9.45
C ALA A 49 11.00 2.69 8.75
N LEU A 50 10.18 2.68 7.70
CA LEU A 50 9.87 1.48 6.91
C LEU A 50 11.11 0.90 6.23
N LEU A 51 11.99 1.75 5.69
CA LEU A 51 13.22 1.29 5.05
C LEU A 51 14.22 0.76 6.07
N ALA A 52 14.32 1.38 7.25
CA ALA A 52 15.14 0.89 8.35
C ALA A 52 14.62 -0.45 8.91
N ASP A 53 13.30 -0.60 8.99
CA ASP A 53 12.62 -1.84 9.39
C ASP A 53 12.91 -2.96 8.39
N LEU A 54 12.79 -2.70 7.08
CA LEU A 54 13.18 -3.64 6.04
C LEU A 54 14.67 -4.02 6.13
N ASP A 55 15.55 -3.06 6.42
CA ASP A 55 16.96 -3.36 6.61
C ASP A 55 17.21 -4.25 7.84
N ALA A 56 16.36 -4.16 8.88
CA ALA A 56 16.38 -5.09 10.02
C ALA A 56 15.87 -6.48 9.64
N ASP A 57 14.71 -6.56 8.98
CA ASP A 57 14.15 -7.83 8.48
C ASP A 57 15.13 -8.58 7.58
N ARG A 58 15.86 -7.86 6.72
CA ARG A 58 16.88 -8.46 5.86
C ARG A 58 18.08 -9.01 6.64
N ARG A 59 18.47 -8.38 7.75
CA ARG A 59 19.54 -8.92 8.62
C ARG A 59 19.09 -10.16 9.36
N ASP A 60 17.87 -10.14 9.88
CA ASP A 60 17.38 -11.18 10.78
C ASP A 60 16.84 -12.40 9.99
N CYS A 61 16.21 -12.14 8.84
CA CYS A 61 15.46 -13.13 8.06
C CYS A 61 15.88 -13.22 6.59
N GLY A 62 16.96 -12.54 6.16
CA GLY A 62 17.34 -12.40 4.73
C GLY A 62 17.53 -13.72 3.98
N ALA A 63 17.95 -14.79 4.66
CA ALA A 63 18.08 -16.13 4.06
C ALA A 63 16.75 -16.69 3.50
N ALA A 64 15.60 -16.18 3.96
CA ALA A 64 14.29 -16.54 3.43
C ALA A 64 13.98 -15.90 2.07
N LEU A 65 14.74 -14.86 1.68
CA LEU A 65 14.64 -14.14 0.42
C LEU A 65 15.58 -14.70 -0.66
N ASP A 66 16.53 -15.57 -0.29
CA ASP A 66 17.59 -16.04 -1.20
C ASP A 66 17.06 -16.69 -2.48
N GLY A 67 17.31 -16.03 -3.61
CA GLY A 67 16.89 -16.48 -4.94
C GLY A 67 15.38 -16.46 -5.13
N ARG A 68 14.66 -15.64 -4.35
CA ARG A 68 13.24 -15.34 -4.51
C ARG A 68 13.09 -13.87 -4.88
N ARG A 69 12.14 -13.61 -5.75
CA ARG A 69 11.81 -12.29 -6.27
C ARG A 69 10.45 -11.87 -5.74
N ILE A 70 10.29 -10.59 -5.47
CA ILE A 70 8.99 -10.01 -5.12
C ILE A 70 8.16 -9.91 -6.39
N GLU A 71 7.05 -10.65 -6.45
CA GLU A 71 6.11 -10.65 -7.58
C GLU A 71 4.97 -9.66 -7.37
N THR A 72 4.64 -9.34 -6.12
CA THR A 72 3.59 -8.38 -5.78
C THR A 72 4.02 -7.46 -4.64
N ILE A 73 3.60 -6.20 -4.72
CA ILE A 73 3.71 -5.22 -3.64
C ILE A 73 2.31 -4.67 -3.39
N PHE A 74 1.86 -4.72 -2.14
CA PHE A 74 0.56 -4.18 -1.74
C PHE A 74 0.74 -3.15 -0.64
N PHE A 75 0.48 -1.89 -0.98
CA PHE A 75 0.38 -0.81 0.00
C PHE A 75 -1.05 -0.75 0.52
N GLY A 76 -1.23 -1.00 1.82
CA GLY A 76 -2.55 -1.02 2.46
C GLY A 76 -2.54 -0.49 3.89
N GLY A 77 -3.67 -0.65 4.59
CA GLY A 77 -3.79 -0.36 6.02
C GLY A 77 -4.76 0.77 6.30
N GLY A 78 -4.28 2.00 6.32
CA GLY A 78 -5.10 3.20 6.40
C GLY A 78 -5.64 3.60 5.03
N THR A 79 -5.13 4.72 4.51
CA THR A 79 -5.39 5.19 3.15
C THR A 79 -4.05 5.53 2.51
N PRO A 80 -3.36 4.56 1.88
CA PRO A 80 -2.08 4.74 1.19
C PRO A 80 -2.04 5.95 0.25
N SER A 81 -3.12 6.19 -0.50
CA SER A 81 -3.29 7.40 -1.34
C SER A 81 -3.31 8.74 -0.59
N LEU A 82 -3.20 8.75 0.74
CA LEU A 82 -2.95 9.96 1.51
C LEU A 82 -1.47 10.39 1.45
N PHE A 83 -0.54 9.45 1.27
CA PHE A 83 0.90 9.74 1.17
C PHE A 83 1.21 10.54 -0.09
N PRO A 84 2.06 11.59 -0.02
CA PRO A 84 2.67 12.26 -1.18
C PRO A 84 3.14 11.26 -2.25
N ASP A 85 2.92 11.54 -3.53
CA ASP A 85 3.39 10.67 -4.62
C ASP A 85 4.91 10.56 -4.62
N ALA A 86 5.62 11.65 -4.31
CA ALA A 86 7.06 11.64 -4.07
C ALA A 86 7.48 10.70 -2.92
N ALA A 87 6.67 10.59 -1.86
CA ALA A 87 6.94 9.68 -0.74
C ALA A 87 6.76 8.20 -1.17
N ILE A 88 5.74 7.91 -1.97
CA ILE A 88 5.52 6.57 -2.54
C ILE A 88 6.63 6.21 -3.53
N ALA A 89 7.06 7.15 -4.39
CA ALA A 89 8.18 6.95 -5.31
C ALA A 89 9.47 6.64 -4.54
N ARG A 90 9.82 7.47 -3.54
CA ARG A 90 10.99 7.24 -2.69
C ARG A 90 10.93 5.90 -1.96
N LEU A 91 9.76 5.51 -1.47
CA LEU A 91 9.57 4.20 -0.84
C LEU A 91 9.83 3.07 -1.86
N LEU A 92 9.23 3.11 -3.04
CA LEU A 92 9.45 2.11 -4.09
C LEU A 92 10.91 2.03 -4.56
N GLU A 93 11.58 3.17 -4.74
CA GLU A 93 13.01 3.23 -5.04
C GLU A 93 13.84 2.58 -3.92
N GLY A 94 13.51 2.91 -2.66
CA GLY A 94 14.16 2.34 -1.49
C GLY A 94 13.95 0.82 -1.35
N LEU A 95 12.76 0.32 -1.72
CA LEU A 95 12.45 -1.12 -1.77
C LEU A 95 13.25 -1.80 -2.90
N ALA A 96 13.28 -1.23 -4.11
CA ALA A 96 14.01 -1.76 -5.25
C ALA A 96 15.53 -1.79 -5.03
N ALA A 97 16.08 -0.85 -4.25
CA ALA A 97 17.48 -0.87 -3.86
C ALA A 97 17.83 -2.00 -2.87
N ARG A 98 16.83 -2.60 -2.21
CA ARG A 98 17.00 -3.61 -1.14
C ARG A 98 16.54 -5.00 -1.52
N LEU A 99 15.60 -5.12 -2.46
CA LEU A 99 14.90 -6.36 -2.82
C LEU A 99 15.00 -6.61 -4.32
N ASP A 100 15.08 -7.89 -4.73
CA ASP A 100 14.87 -8.27 -6.13
C ASP A 100 13.37 -8.24 -6.42
N ILE A 101 12.91 -7.19 -7.11
CA ILE A 101 11.52 -6.99 -7.51
C ILE A 101 11.37 -7.37 -8.98
N ALA A 102 10.32 -8.11 -9.32
CA ALA A 102 10.04 -8.45 -10.71
C ALA A 102 9.77 -7.20 -11.55
N ALA A 103 10.30 -7.20 -12.78
CA ALA A 103 10.09 -6.09 -13.71
C ALA A 103 8.61 -5.90 -14.08
N ASP A 104 7.82 -6.98 -13.99
CA ASP A 104 6.39 -7.06 -14.22
C ASP A 104 5.59 -7.23 -12.91
N ALA A 105 6.19 -6.92 -11.75
CA ALA A 105 5.52 -7.05 -10.46
C ALA A 105 4.22 -6.24 -10.42
N GLU A 106 3.17 -6.82 -9.82
CA GLU A 106 1.95 -6.07 -9.51
C GLU A 106 2.21 -5.15 -8.31
N ILE A 107 2.02 -3.85 -8.48
CA ILE A 107 2.19 -2.84 -7.44
C ILE A 107 0.82 -2.20 -7.20
N THR A 108 0.16 -2.65 -6.13
CA THR A 108 -1.16 -2.18 -5.73
C THR A 108 -1.08 -1.07 -4.66
N LEU A 109 -1.85 0.00 -4.85
CA LEU A 109 -2.08 1.05 -3.86
C LEU A 109 -3.58 1.12 -3.49
N GLU A 110 -3.91 1.06 -2.20
CA GLU A 110 -5.29 1.32 -1.75
C GLU A 110 -5.64 2.82 -1.82
N ALA A 111 -6.83 3.11 -2.35
CA ALA A 111 -7.37 4.46 -2.46
C ALA A 111 -8.86 4.56 -2.17
N ASN A 112 -9.32 5.77 -1.85
CA ASN A 112 -10.73 6.08 -1.63
C ASN A 112 -11.25 6.98 -2.76
N PRO A 113 -12.49 6.80 -3.24
CA PRO A 113 -13.04 7.63 -4.31
C PRO A 113 -13.13 9.14 -3.99
N GLY A 114 -13.36 9.51 -2.73
CA GLY A 114 -13.53 10.91 -2.28
C GLY A 114 -12.31 11.57 -1.66
N THR A 115 -11.12 10.97 -1.75
CA THR A 115 -9.88 11.66 -1.34
C THR A 115 -9.46 12.66 -2.42
N VAL A 116 -10.07 13.85 -2.36
CA VAL A 116 -9.80 15.23 -2.87
C VAL A 116 -8.79 15.50 -4.02
N GLU A 117 -7.89 14.62 -4.43
CA GLU A 117 -6.91 14.90 -5.49
C GLU A 117 -6.95 13.85 -6.59
N HIS A 118 -7.97 13.94 -7.45
CA HIS A 118 -8.04 13.20 -8.73
C HIS A 118 -6.82 13.45 -9.65
N GLY A 119 -5.91 14.36 -9.29
CA GLY A 119 -4.64 14.63 -9.97
C GLY A 119 -3.48 13.68 -9.61
N ARG A 120 -3.67 12.68 -8.73
CA ARG A 120 -2.54 11.89 -8.18
C ARG A 120 -2.36 10.51 -8.76
N PHE A 121 -3.38 9.91 -9.37
CA PHE A 121 -3.24 8.55 -9.91
C PHE A 121 -2.21 8.49 -11.04
N ALA A 122 -2.12 9.53 -11.88
CA ALA A 122 -1.07 9.63 -12.89
C ALA A 122 0.33 9.71 -12.24
N ALA A 123 0.49 10.45 -11.14
CA ALA A 123 1.75 10.55 -10.41
C ALA A 123 2.12 9.24 -9.70
N TYR A 124 1.16 8.55 -9.07
CA TYR A 124 1.39 7.21 -8.53
C TYR A 124 1.77 6.21 -9.62
N ARG A 125 1.14 6.31 -10.80
CA ARG A 125 1.52 5.47 -11.93
C ARG A 125 2.91 5.78 -12.45
N ALA A 126 3.29 7.05 -12.50
CA ALA A 126 4.66 7.46 -12.81
C ALA A 126 5.68 6.95 -11.76
N ALA A 127 5.26 6.86 -10.49
CA ALA A 127 6.07 6.28 -9.41
C ALA A 127 6.19 4.74 -9.49
N GLY A 128 5.39 4.07 -10.33
CA GLY A 128 5.43 2.62 -10.54
C GLY A 128 4.19 1.84 -10.07
N VAL A 129 3.20 2.49 -9.45
CA VAL A 129 1.93 1.84 -9.10
C VAL A 129 1.18 1.47 -10.38
N ASN A 130 0.82 0.20 -10.54
CA ASN A 130 0.14 -0.30 -11.74
C ASN A 130 -1.23 -0.92 -11.47
N ARG A 131 -1.66 -0.97 -10.20
CA ARG A 131 -3.00 -1.39 -9.79
C ARG A 131 -3.54 -0.53 -8.65
N LEU A 132 -4.83 -0.22 -8.68
CA LEU A 132 -5.52 0.47 -7.59
C LEU A 132 -6.55 -0.47 -6.95
N SER A 133 -6.67 -0.38 -5.62
CA SER A 133 -7.74 -1.01 -4.85
C SER A 133 -8.64 0.08 -4.27
N LEU A 134 -9.86 0.23 -4.80
CA LEU A 134 -10.77 1.31 -4.42
C LEU A 134 -11.73 0.87 -3.32
N GLY A 135 -11.70 1.57 -2.19
CA GLY A 135 -12.59 1.35 -1.06
C GLY A 135 -14.01 1.90 -1.29
N VAL A 136 -14.76 1.36 -2.25
CA VAL A 136 -16.10 1.83 -2.62
C VAL A 136 -17.14 1.59 -1.52
N GLN A 137 -17.17 0.39 -0.95
CA GLN A 137 -18.11 -0.11 0.06
C GLN A 137 -19.58 -0.22 -0.40
N SER A 138 -20.15 0.86 -0.95
CA SER A 138 -21.51 0.88 -1.49
C SER A 138 -21.63 1.95 -2.60
N PHE A 139 -22.61 1.77 -3.47
CA PHE A 139 -23.02 2.80 -4.44
C PHE A 139 -24.25 3.61 -3.95
N ALA A 140 -24.81 3.30 -2.78
CA ALA A 140 -25.95 4.00 -2.22
C ALA A 140 -25.51 5.05 -1.20
N ASP A 141 -25.81 6.32 -1.48
CA ASP A 141 -25.40 7.46 -0.64
C ASP A 141 -25.86 7.35 0.81
N THR A 142 -27.06 6.83 1.05
CA THR A 142 -27.60 6.66 2.41
C THR A 142 -26.79 5.63 3.22
N GLN A 143 -26.28 4.58 2.56
CA GLN A 143 -25.42 3.59 3.19
C GLN A 143 -24.02 4.14 3.42
N LEU A 144 -23.47 4.88 2.44
CA LEU A 144 -22.16 5.53 2.57
C LEU A 144 -22.13 6.51 3.76
N GLU A 145 -23.20 7.29 3.93
CA GLU A 145 -23.35 8.21 5.06
C GLU A 145 -23.44 7.45 6.39
N ALA A 146 -24.25 6.39 6.48
CA ALA A 146 -24.33 5.54 7.67
C ALA A 146 -22.99 4.88 8.04
N LEU A 147 -22.20 4.51 7.03
CA LEU A 147 -20.84 3.96 7.18
C LEU A 147 -19.78 5.02 7.51
N GLY A 148 -20.16 6.31 7.57
CA GLY A 148 -19.25 7.43 7.83
C GLY A 148 -18.22 7.65 6.71
N ARG A 149 -18.53 7.21 5.48
CA ARG A 149 -17.67 7.41 4.31
C ARG A 149 -17.63 8.89 3.94
N ILE A 150 -16.47 9.31 3.44
CA ILE A 150 -16.20 10.70 3.03
C ILE A 150 -16.52 10.94 1.54
N HIS A 151 -17.10 9.95 0.87
CA HIS A 151 -17.36 9.95 -0.57
C HIS A 151 -18.81 9.54 -0.87
N ARG A 152 -19.33 9.94 -2.03
CA ARG A 152 -20.67 9.61 -2.54
C ARG A 152 -20.59 8.81 -3.85
N HIS A 153 -21.75 8.32 -4.31
CA HIS A 153 -21.92 7.60 -5.57
C HIS A 153 -21.20 8.28 -6.75
N GLY A 154 -21.41 9.59 -6.91
CA GLY A 154 -20.83 10.34 -8.03
C GLY A 154 -19.30 10.32 -8.06
N GLU A 155 -18.64 10.37 -6.90
CA GLU A 155 -17.17 10.32 -6.81
C GLU A 155 -16.63 8.93 -7.15
N ILE A 156 -17.40 7.86 -6.89
CA ILE A 156 -17.02 6.50 -7.31
C ILE A 156 -16.97 6.42 -8.83
N LEU A 157 -17.97 6.96 -9.53
CA LEU A 157 -18.03 6.93 -10.99
C LEU A 157 -16.92 7.74 -11.66
N ILE A 158 -16.43 8.81 -11.02
CA ILE A 158 -15.34 9.62 -11.55
C ILE A 158 -13.99 8.92 -11.38
N ALA A 159 -13.83 8.13 -10.30
CA ALA A 159 -12.58 7.43 -9.99
C ALA A 159 -12.36 6.12 -10.77
N MET A 160 -13.39 5.59 -11.46
CA MET A 160 -13.36 4.35 -12.24
C MET A 160 -13.18 4.62 -13.74
#